data_AF-A0A4P6JWK0-F1
#
_entry.id   AF-A0A4P6JWK0-F1
#
_cell.length_a   1.000
_cell.length_b   1.000
_cell.length_c   1.000
_cell.angle_alpha   90.00
_cell.angle_beta   90.00
_cell.angle_gamma   90.00
#
_symmetry.space_group_name_H-M   'P 1'
#
loop_
_entity.id
_entity.type
_entity.pdbx_description
1 polymer ?
#
loop_
_entity_poly.entity_id
_entity_poly.type
_entity_poly.pdbx_seq_one_letter_code
_entity_poly.pdbx_strand_id
1 'polypeptide(L)'
;MVKVWIVAKSRPPAAIVVHGLSEDGQHIRLRQPDGSYLSAHTSFAVGQIWDLTFHPAPRRVAPHVEDVIVTRWQQLEPEPDLLSHLLARVKPWEGGPDKLFAGHLRSEMNKNKPFISERDPIAPISMGYWRPDVSLIKWHDADRRVCYRYYTPDKELLIHYSDLSNSPISMLPAHTLVHVAFSPWWTPGNKYAWDKSSQVERRCYLSIAGYYL
;
A
#
# COMPACT_ATOMS: atom_id res chain seq x y z
N MET A 1 23.86 9.03 -4.68
CA MET A 1 22.83 8.10 -5.19
C MET A 1 22.55 7.12 -4.07
N VAL A 2 21.37 6.51 -4.05
CA VAL A 2 20.88 5.66 -2.96
C VAL A 2 20.37 4.37 -3.56
N LYS A 3 20.83 3.23 -3.01
CA LYS A 3 20.33 1.92 -3.43
C LYS A 3 18.91 1.70 -2.93
N VAL A 4 18.02 1.30 -3.82
CA VAL A 4 16.59 1.09 -3.57
C VAL A 4 16.13 -0.24 -4.14
N TRP A 5 15.51 -1.05 -3.30
CA TRP A 5 14.81 -2.27 -3.70
C TRP A 5 13.40 -1.89 -4.09
N ILE A 6 12.95 -2.34 -5.26
CA ILE A 6 11.55 -2.20 -5.66
C ILE A 6 10.77 -3.33 -5.01
N VAL A 7 9.88 -2.96 -4.09
CA VAL A 7 9.22 -3.92 -3.22
C VAL A 7 7.78 -4.18 -3.64
N ALA A 8 7.08 -3.17 -4.16
CA ALA A 8 5.71 -3.35 -4.63
C ALA A 8 5.40 -2.47 -5.84
N LYS A 9 4.52 -2.96 -6.71
CA LYS A 9 3.98 -2.22 -7.85
C LYS A 9 2.48 -2.42 -7.88
N SER A 10 1.71 -1.36 -7.65
CA SER A 10 0.26 -1.46 -7.47
C SER A 10 -0.53 -0.52 -8.36
N ARG A 11 -1.80 -0.85 -8.60
CA ARG A 11 -2.77 -0.03 -9.34
C ARG A 11 -3.96 0.35 -8.45
N PRO A 12 -3.89 1.45 -7.69
CA PRO A 12 -5.11 2.13 -7.25
C PRO A 12 -5.93 2.65 -8.46
N PRO A 13 -7.21 3.03 -8.29
CA PRO A 13 -8.16 3.31 -9.37
C PRO A 13 -7.75 4.31 -10.47
N ALA A 14 -6.69 5.10 -10.28
CA ALA A 14 -6.26 6.11 -11.25
C ALA A 14 -4.73 6.25 -11.40
N ALA A 15 -3.93 5.32 -10.85
CA ALA A 15 -2.48 5.50 -10.82
C ALA A 15 -1.72 4.17 -10.79
N ILE A 16 -0.47 4.20 -11.25
CA ILE A 16 0.52 3.15 -11.00
C ILE A 16 1.46 3.67 -9.92
N VAL A 17 1.59 2.88 -8.87
CA VAL A 17 2.37 3.24 -7.71
C VAL A 17 3.48 2.23 -7.53
N VAL A 18 4.72 2.70 -7.51
CA VAL A 18 5.90 1.90 -7.22
C VAL A 18 6.41 2.27 -5.84
N HIS A 19 6.53 1.26 -4.98
CA HIS A 19 7.08 1.38 -3.64
C HIS A 19 8.50 0.83 -3.63
N GLY A 20 9.38 1.56 -2.96
CA GLY A 20 10.75 1.17 -2.73
C GLY A 20 11.09 1.14 -1.24
N LEU A 21 12.12 0.36 -0.91
CA LEU A 21 12.83 0.40 0.35
C LEU A 21 14.27 0.80 0.04
N SER A 22 14.76 1.90 0.58
CA SER A 22 16.16 2.30 0.41
C SER A 22 17.09 1.53 1.35
N GLU A 23 18.40 1.61 1.10
CA GLU A 23 19.42 0.90 1.88
C GLU A 23 19.52 1.30 3.35
N ASP A 24 19.06 2.50 3.69
CA ASP A 24 18.92 2.99 5.07
C ASP A 24 17.59 2.59 5.72
N GLY A 25 16.75 1.80 5.03
CA GLY A 25 15.47 1.33 5.52
C GLY A 25 14.31 2.32 5.34
N GLN A 26 14.51 3.43 4.62
CA GLN A 26 13.42 4.36 4.34
C GLN A 26 12.45 3.80 3.29
N HIS A 27 11.17 3.86 3.62
CA HIS A 27 10.08 3.62 2.68
C HIS A 27 9.92 4.81 1.74
N ILE A 28 9.91 4.57 0.42
CA ILE A 28 9.73 5.61 -0.59
C ILE A 28 8.69 5.24 -1.64
N ARG A 29 7.94 6.23 -2.11
CA ARG A 29 7.00 6.09 -3.24
C ARG A 29 7.49 6.93 -4.41
N LEU A 30 7.79 6.26 -5.51
CA LEU A 30 8.40 6.90 -6.67
C LEU A 30 7.37 7.73 -7.44
N ARG A 31 7.75 8.97 -7.75
CA ARG A 31 7.03 9.92 -8.61
C ARG A 31 7.90 10.31 -9.80
N GLN A 32 7.22 10.69 -10.88
CA GLN A 32 7.88 11.28 -12.05
C GLN A 32 8.45 12.67 -11.72
N PRO A 33 9.39 13.20 -12.54
CA PRO A 33 9.94 14.55 -12.37
C PRO A 33 8.89 15.67 -12.25
N ASP A 34 7.75 15.53 -12.91
CA ASP A 34 6.62 16.47 -12.88
C ASP A 34 5.70 16.29 -11.66
N GLY A 35 6.00 15.33 -10.77
CA GLY A 35 5.20 14.99 -9.60
C GLY A 35 4.05 14.02 -9.85
N SER A 36 3.82 13.61 -11.10
CA SER A 36 2.78 12.64 -11.44
C SER A 36 3.15 11.21 -11.02
N TYR A 37 2.14 10.34 -11.00
CA TYR A 37 2.37 8.89 -10.85
C TYR A 37 3.09 8.32 -12.07
N LEU A 38 3.78 7.20 -11.88
CA LEU A 38 4.43 6.49 -12.99
C LEU A 38 3.39 5.96 -13.98
N SER A 39 3.81 5.74 -15.22
CA SER A 39 2.99 5.08 -16.23
C SER A 39 2.97 3.56 -16.01
N ALA A 40 2.00 2.87 -16.63
CA ALA A 40 1.94 1.41 -16.60
C ALA A 40 3.15 0.74 -17.27
N HIS A 41 3.85 1.46 -18.14
CA HIS A 41 5.03 0.99 -18.87
C HIS A 41 6.36 1.26 -18.15
N THR A 42 6.32 1.70 -16.89
CA THR A 42 7.54 1.92 -16.11
C THR A 42 8.41 0.66 -16.00
N SER A 43 9.72 0.82 -16.17
CA SER A 43 10.72 -0.26 -16.12
C SER A 43 10.92 -0.85 -14.73
N PHE A 44 10.60 -0.09 -13.67
CA PHE A 44 10.62 -0.59 -12.30
C PHE A 44 9.70 -1.80 -12.11
N ALA A 45 10.28 -2.91 -11.68
CA ALA A 45 9.60 -4.17 -11.36
C ALA A 45 10.04 -4.67 -9.97
N VAL A 46 9.13 -5.36 -9.28
CA VAL A 46 9.39 -5.94 -7.95
C VAL A 46 10.55 -6.93 -8.01
N GLY A 47 11.44 -6.90 -7.01
CA GLY A 47 12.67 -7.72 -6.96
C GLY A 47 13.90 -7.06 -7.57
N GLN A 48 13.71 -6.00 -8.36
CA GLN A 48 14.85 -5.24 -8.90
C GLN A 48 15.47 -4.32 -7.85
N ILE A 49 16.76 -4.08 -8.00
CA ILE A 49 17.50 -3.07 -7.28
C ILE A 49 17.87 -1.95 -8.25
N TRP A 50 17.71 -0.71 -7.81
CA TRP A 50 18.08 0.48 -8.56
C TRP A 50 18.94 1.40 -7.70
N ASP A 51 19.96 1.99 -8.29
CA ASP A 51 20.65 3.14 -7.71
C ASP A 51 19.94 4.42 -8.17
N LEU A 52 19.35 5.15 -7.22
CA LEU A 52 18.48 6.29 -7.50
C LEU A 52 19.07 7.61 -6.99
N THR A 53 18.81 8.67 -7.74
CA THR A 53 18.86 10.04 -7.20
C THR A 53 17.44 10.57 -7.12
N PHE A 54 17.03 10.98 -5.93
CA PHE A 54 15.71 11.52 -5.68
C PHE A 54 15.75 12.61 -4.61
N HIS A 55 14.69 13.41 -4.57
CA HIS A 55 14.42 14.33 -3.48
C HIS A 55 12.95 14.23 -3.06
N PRO A 56 12.58 14.68 -1.86
CA PRO A 56 11.19 14.66 -1.44
C PRO A 56 10.28 15.44 -2.40
N ALA A 57 9.06 14.94 -2.61
CA ALA A 57 8.05 15.67 -3.36
C ALA A 57 7.67 16.98 -2.65
N PRO A 58 7.42 18.09 -3.39
CA PRO A 58 7.17 19.41 -2.80
C PRO A 58 5.83 19.50 -2.05
N ARG A 59 4.84 18.67 -2.41
CA ARG A 59 3.53 18.63 -1.75
C ARG A 59 3.30 17.23 -1.18
N ARG A 60 3.61 17.08 0.11
CA ARG A 60 3.39 15.84 0.87
C ARG A 60 2.31 16.08 1.92
N VAL A 61 1.28 15.26 1.89
CA VAL A 61 0.16 15.33 2.82
C VAL A 61 0.09 13.99 3.54
N ALA A 62 0.16 14.00 4.88
CA ALA A 62 0.03 12.80 5.67
C ALA A 62 -1.24 12.01 5.28
N PRO A 63 -1.20 10.67 5.22
CA PRO A 63 -0.07 9.82 5.60
C PRO A 63 1.02 9.68 4.52
N HIS A 64 0.83 10.25 3.33
CA HIS A 64 1.67 10.07 2.14
C HIS A 64 2.90 10.99 2.12
N VAL A 65 3.80 10.83 3.09
CA VAL A 65 5.02 11.64 3.23
C VAL A 65 6.28 10.97 2.67
N GLU A 66 6.15 9.73 2.21
CA GLU A 66 7.17 8.91 1.53
C GLU A 66 7.35 9.24 0.04
N ASP A 67 6.55 10.15 -0.51
CA ASP A 67 6.59 10.49 -1.94
C ASP A 67 7.91 11.21 -2.30
N VAL A 68 8.63 10.68 -3.30
CA VAL A 68 9.90 11.23 -3.80
C VAL A 68 9.89 11.40 -5.31
N ILE A 69 10.55 12.46 -5.78
CA ILE A 69 10.76 12.75 -7.21
C ILE A 69 12.07 12.11 -7.62
N VAL A 70 12.02 11.15 -8.54
CA VAL A 70 13.22 10.48 -9.07
C VAL A 70 13.76 11.27 -10.25
N THR A 71 15.04 11.66 -10.20
CA THR A 71 15.69 12.47 -11.24
C THR A 71 16.76 11.71 -12.02
N ARG A 72 17.33 10.64 -11.44
CA ARG A 72 18.27 9.73 -12.09
C ARG A 72 18.09 8.32 -11.57
N TRP A 73 18.33 7.33 -12.41
CA TRP A 73 18.23 5.92 -12.06
C TRP A 73 19.21 5.08 -12.87
N GLN A 74 19.77 4.06 -12.22
CA GLN A 74 20.56 3.01 -12.86
C GLN A 74 20.14 1.67 -12.28
N GLN A 75 19.80 0.71 -13.13
CA GLN A 75 19.46 -0.63 -12.66
C GLN A 75 20.72 -1.35 -12.20
N LEU A 76 20.63 -2.05 -11.07
CA LEU A 76 21.66 -2.94 -10.56
C LEU A 76 21.21 -4.41 -10.73
N GLU A 77 22.10 -5.34 -10.39
CA GLU A 77 21.72 -6.75 -10.28
C GLU A 77 20.56 -6.92 -9.28
N PRO A 78 19.57 -7.77 -9.59
CA PRO A 78 18.39 -7.96 -8.74
C PRO A 78 18.73 -8.68 -7.43
N GLU A 79 17.82 -8.59 -6.45
CA GLU A 79 17.91 -9.35 -5.21
C GLU A 79 17.32 -10.75 -5.42
N PRO A 80 18.14 -11.83 -5.38
CA PRO A 80 17.63 -13.19 -5.59
C PRO A 80 16.68 -13.67 -4.49
N ASP A 81 16.82 -13.17 -3.25
CA ASP A 81 15.96 -13.53 -2.12
C ASP A 81 15.39 -12.27 -1.45
N LEU A 82 14.42 -11.65 -2.12
CA LEU A 82 13.78 -10.44 -1.64
C LEU A 82 13.06 -10.67 -0.30
N LEU A 83 12.50 -11.85 -0.05
CA LEU A 83 11.79 -12.14 1.20
C LEU A 83 12.74 -12.10 2.39
N SER A 84 13.84 -12.86 2.34
CA SER A 84 14.84 -12.86 3.42
C SER A 84 15.44 -11.47 3.60
N HIS A 85 15.69 -10.76 2.50
CA HIS A 85 16.20 -9.39 2.53
C HIS A 85 15.26 -8.44 3.28
N LEU A 86 13.96 -8.50 2.99
CA LEU A 86 12.95 -7.67 3.65
C LEU A 86 12.84 -8.01 5.13
N LEU A 87 12.74 -9.30 5.49
CA LEU A 87 12.62 -9.74 6.88
C LEU A 87 13.81 -9.28 7.75
N ALA A 88 15.00 -9.12 7.17
CA ALA A 88 16.18 -8.62 7.88
C ALA A 88 16.16 -7.10 8.15
N ARG A 89 15.30 -6.34 7.47
CA ARG A 89 15.36 -4.86 7.46
C ARG A 89 14.10 -4.17 7.93
N VAL A 90 12.95 -4.79 7.70
CA VAL A 90 11.65 -4.20 8.03
C VAL A 90 11.16 -4.71 9.37
N LYS A 91 10.28 -3.96 10.01
CA LYS A 91 9.55 -4.42 11.19
C LYS A 91 8.08 -4.55 10.83
N PRO A 92 7.63 -5.74 10.38
CA PRO A 92 6.23 -5.93 10.03
C PRO A 92 5.35 -5.73 11.26
N TRP A 93 4.14 -5.20 11.04
CA TRP A 93 3.07 -5.34 12.02
C TRP A 93 2.70 -6.82 12.10
N GLU A 94 2.64 -7.37 13.32
CA GLU A 94 2.25 -8.76 13.55
C GLU A 94 0.90 -8.82 14.28
N GLY A 95 0.01 -9.70 13.82
CA GLY A 95 -1.31 -9.88 14.42
C GLY A 95 -2.46 -9.37 13.54
N GLY A 96 -3.57 -9.05 14.18
CA GLY A 96 -4.78 -8.56 13.52
C GLY A 96 -4.68 -7.13 12.95
N PRO A 97 -5.67 -6.70 12.16
CA PRO A 97 -5.70 -5.38 11.52
C PRO A 97 -5.67 -4.19 12.50
N ASP A 98 -6.02 -4.38 13.77
CA ASP A 98 -5.89 -3.36 14.82
C ASP A 98 -4.44 -2.96 15.10
N LYS A 99 -3.46 -3.76 14.69
CA LYS A 99 -2.03 -3.44 14.81
C LYS A 99 -1.53 -2.50 13.72
N LEU A 100 -2.26 -2.42 12.60
CA LEU A 100 -1.89 -1.58 11.47
C LEU A 100 -2.13 -0.11 11.79
N PHE A 101 -1.17 0.73 11.42
CA PHE A 101 -1.29 2.20 11.50
C PHE A 101 -1.74 2.71 12.87
N ALA A 102 -1.12 2.18 13.94
CA ALA A 102 -1.41 2.52 15.33
C ALA A 102 -2.90 2.33 15.73
N GLY A 103 -3.60 1.40 15.07
CA GLY A 103 -5.00 1.10 15.37
C GLY A 103 -6.01 2.11 14.82
N HIS A 104 -5.58 3.00 13.92
CA HIS A 104 -6.47 4.00 13.31
C HIS A 104 -7.30 3.48 12.13
N LEU A 105 -7.17 2.20 11.77
CA LEU A 105 -8.02 1.60 10.73
C LEU A 105 -9.49 1.56 11.17
N ARG A 106 -10.33 2.16 10.35
CA ARG A 106 -11.80 2.04 10.38
C ARG A 106 -12.26 1.09 9.27
N SER A 107 -13.49 0.63 9.35
CA SER A 107 -14.14 -0.12 8.28
C SER A 107 -15.40 0.60 7.79
N GLU A 108 -15.62 0.58 6.48
CA GLU A 108 -16.86 1.10 5.91
C GLU A 108 -18.03 0.18 6.29
N MET A 109 -19.08 0.76 6.90
CA MET A 109 -20.28 0.02 7.29
C MET A 109 -20.86 -0.75 6.08
N ASN A 110 -21.23 -2.01 6.31
CA ASN A 110 -21.80 -2.94 5.31
C ASN A 110 -20.88 -3.37 4.16
N LYS A 111 -19.69 -2.76 3.99
CA LYS A 111 -18.71 -3.19 2.96
C LYS A 111 -17.44 -3.76 3.57
N ASN A 112 -17.19 -3.54 4.85
CA ASN A 112 -16.01 -4.01 5.58
C ASN A 112 -14.68 -3.58 4.91
N LYS A 113 -14.69 -2.48 4.14
CA LYS A 113 -13.52 -1.94 3.45
C LYS A 113 -12.70 -1.08 4.42
N PRO A 114 -11.44 -1.42 4.71
CA PRO A 114 -10.65 -0.68 5.68
C PRO A 114 -10.14 0.65 5.13
N PHE A 115 -10.17 1.69 5.95
CA PHE A 115 -9.68 3.03 5.62
C PHE A 115 -9.18 3.79 6.84
N ILE A 116 -8.39 4.85 6.61
CA ILE A 116 -8.18 5.93 7.58
C ILE A 116 -8.92 7.18 7.15
N SER A 117 -9.33 7.98 8.12
CA SER A 117 -10.08 9.22 7.91
C SER A 117 -9.18 10.43 8.08
N GLU A 118 -9.43 11.49 7.29
CA GLU A 118 -8.77 12.79 7.52
C GLU A 118 -9.17 13.45 8.84
N ARG A 119 -10.23 12.95 9.50
CA ARG A 119 -10.72 13.45 10.81
C ARG A 119 -9.97 12.87 12.00
N ASP A 120 -9.14 11.85 11.79
CA ASP A 120 -8.43 11.14 12.85
C ASP A 120 -6.97 11.61 12.96
N PRO A 121 -6.28 11.30 14.07
CA PRO A 121 -4.82 11.37 14.09
C PRO A 121 -4.23 10.50 12.97
N ILE A 122 -3.36 11.08 12.15
CA ILE A 122 -2.78 10.41 10.99
C ILE A 122 -1.34 10.00 11.30
N ALA A 123 -1.05 8.70 11.21
CA ALA A 123 0.32 8.22 11.25
C ALA A 123 1.12 8.76 10.04
N PRO A 124 2.39 9.14 10.21
CA PRO A 124 3.20 9.73 9.13
C PRO A 124 3.75 8.67 8.16
N ILE A 125 3.06 7.55 7.97
CA ILE A 125 3.43 6.53 7.01
C ILE A 125 2.18 5.92 6.40
N SER A 126 2.15 5.78 5.07
CA SER A 126 0.98 5.27 4.37
C SER A 126 1.13 3.85 3.82
N MET A 127 2.24 3.19 4.12
CA MET A 127 2.53 1.83 3.68
C MET A 127 3.45 1.12 4.65
N GLY A 128 3.56 -0.20 4.50
CA GLY A 128 4.51 -1.02 5.26
C GLY A 128 4.19 -2.49 5.10
N TYR A 129 4.66 -3.28 6.06
CA TYR A 129 4.57 -4.73 5.99
C TYR A 129 3.70 -5.28 7.12
N TRP A 130 2.89 -6.27 6.79
CA TRP A 130 1.98 -6.94 7.70
C TRP A 130 2.19 -8.45 7.65
N ARG A 131 2.20 -9.09 8.82
CA ARG A 131 2.13 -10.54 9.01
C ARG A 131 0.81 -10.85 9.72
N PRO A 132 -0.26 -11.20 8.98
CA PRO A 132 -1.56 -11.47 9.57
C PRO A 132 -1.50 -12.70 10.48
N ASP A 133 -2.27 -12.68 11.56
CA ASP A 133 -2.43 -13.83 12.48
C ASP A 133 -3.35 -14.93 11.96
N VAL A 134 -4.07 -14.66 10.86
CA VAL A 134 -4.91 -15.64 10.17
C VAL A 134 -4.62 -15.63 8.68
N SER A 135 -4.97 -16.72 8.00
CA SER A 135 -4.89 -16.78 6.55
C SER A 135 -5.83 -15.76 5.91
N LEU A 136 -5.36 -15.10 4.85
CA LEU A 136 -6.18 -14.20 4.04
C LEU A 136 -6.75 -14.97 2.85
N ILE A 137 -8.08 -15.00 2.75
CA ILE A 137 -8.76 -15.77 1.70
C ILE A 137 -9.10 -14.87 0.53
N LYS A 138 -8.76 -15.27 -0.70
CA LYS A 138 -9.14 -14.53 -1.90
C LYS A 138 -10.67 -14.47 -1.99
N TRP A 139 -11.16 -13.27 -2.27
CA TRP A 139 -12.57 -12.96 -2.29
C TRP A 139 -12.89 -11.94 -3.41
N HIS A 140 -14.17 -11.64 -3.57
CA HIS A 140 -14.63 -10.57 -4.46
C HIS A 140 -15.59 -9.66 -3.69
N ASP A 141 -15.39 -8.34 -3.78
CA ASP A 141 -16.32 -7.39 -3.17
C ASP A 141 -17.65 -7.32 -3.95
N ALA A 142 -18.58 -6.50 -3.48
CA ALA A 142 -19.88 -6.30 -4.13
C ALA A 142 -19.76 -5.82 -5.60
N ASP A 143 -18.65 -5.15 -5.95
CA ASP A 143 -18.34 -4.67 -7.30
C ASP A 143 -17.55 -5.72 -8.11
N ARG A 144 -17.45 -6.97 -7.63
CA ARG A 144 -16.69 -8.08 -8.20
C ARG A 144 -15.19 -7.81 -8.33
N ARG A 145 -14.64 -6.88 -7.55
CA ARG A 145 -13.20 -6.60 -7.53
C ARG A 145 -12.49 -7.60 -6.63
N VAL A 146 -11.33 -8.06 -7.07
CA VAL A 146 -10.52 -9.00 -6.28
C VAL A 146 -10.08 -8.32 -4.99
N CYS A 147 -10.28 -9.02 -3.88
CA CYS A 147 -9.84 -8.62 -2.56
C CYS A 147 -9.37 -9.84 -1.77
N TYR A 148 -8.76 -9.59 -0.62
CA TYR A 148 -8.50 -10.60 0.38
C TYR A 148 -9.37 -10.35 1.61
N ARG A 149 -10.00 -11.41 2.10
CA ARG A 149 -10.84 -11.42 3.28
C ARG A 149 -9.99 -11.82 4.48
N TYR A 150 -9.90 -10.90 5.44
CA TYR A 150 -9.49 -11.20 6.81
C TYR A 150 -10.76 -11.52 7.61
N TYR A 151 -10.79 -12.65 8.31
CA TYR A 151 -11.97 -13.07 9.06
C TYR A 151 -11.61 -13.75 10.38
N THR A 152 -12.23 -13.27 11.45
CA THR A 152 -12.24 -13.82 12.80
C THR A 152 -13.67 -13.71 13.34
N PRO A 153 -14.03 -14.38 14.45
CA PRO A 153 -15.35 -14.20 15.07
C PRO A 153 -15.70 -12.75 15.39
N ASP A 154 -14.70 -11.92 15.73
CA ASP A 154 -14.91 -10.53 16.18
C ASP A 154 -14.75 -9.49 15.06
N LYS A 155 -14.14 -9.86 13.93
CA LYS A 155 -13.76 -8.89 12.90
C LYS A 155 -13.69 -9.51 11.51
N GLU A 156 -14.25 -8.78 10.55
CA GLU A 156 -14.13 -9.05 9.13
C GLU A 156 -13.65 -7.80 8.40
N LEU A 157 -12.68 -7.96 7.50
CA LEU A 157 -12.27 -6.91 6.55
C LEU A 157 -12.14 -7.48 5.14
N LEU A 158 -12.54 -6.68 4.16
CA LEU A 158 -12.32 -6.92 2.74
C LEU A 158 -11.28 -5.93 2.22
N ILE A 159 -10.04 -6.40 2.06
CA ILE A 159 -8.89 -5.57 1.69
C ILE A 159 -8.67 -5.70 0.18
N HIS A 160 -8.80 -4.60 -0.55
CA HIS A 160 -8.64 -4.60 -2.01
C HIS A 160 -7.25 -5.10 -2.41
N TYR A 161 -7.19 -5.94 -3.45
CA TYR A 161 -5.93 -6.39 -4.02
C TYR A 161 -5.53 -5.50 -5.19
N SER A 162 -4.36 -4.87 -5.09
CA SER A 162 -3.89 -3.87 -6.05
C SER A 162 -2.54 -4.20 -6.67
N ASP A 163 -1.88 -5.28 -6.27
CA ASP A 163 -0.60 -5.71 -6.81
C ASP A 163 -0.69 -6.02 -8.33
N LEU A 164 0.30 -5.57 -9.08
CA LEU A 164 0.46 -5.81 -10.51
C LEU A 164 1.57 -6.82 -10.83
N SER A 165 2.38 -7.20 -9.84
CA SER A 165 3.50 -8.11 -10.00
C SER A 165 3.10 -9.57 -9.81
N ASN A 166 2.14 -9.85 -8.93
CA ASN A 166 1.67 -11.22 -8.68
C ASN A 166 0.20 -11.42 -9.08
N SER A 167 -0.10 -12.63 -9.58
CA SER A 167 -1.49 -13.09 -9.72
C SER A 167 -2.06 -13.43 -8.34
N PRO A 168 -3.27 -12.97 -7.99
CA PRO A 168 -3.85 -13.25 -6.67
C PRO A 168 -4.14 -14.75 -6.52
N ILE A 169 -3.46 -15.41 -5.59
CA ILE A 169 -3.68 -16.81 -5.22
C ILE A 169 -4.88 -16.97 -4.28
N SER A 170 -5.44 -18.17 -4.16
CA SER A 170 -6.67 -18.45 -3.42
C SER A 170 -6.56 -18.16 -1.91
N MET A 171 -5.37 -18.30 -1.33
CA MET A 171 -5.14 -18.11 0.08
C MET A 171 -3.70 -17.65 0.31
N LEU A 172 -3.52 -16.59 1.08
CA LEU A 172 -2.23 -16.26 1.70
C LEU A 172 -2.23 -16.88 3.11
N PRO A 173 -1.32 -17.81 3.42
CA PRO A 173 -1.23 -18.37 4.76
C PRO A 173 -1.06 -17.31 5.86
N ALA A 174 -1.43 -17.66 7.09
CA ALA A 174 -1.07 -16.85 8.25
C ALA A 174 0.44 -16.61 8.29
N HIS A 175 0.85 -15.45 8.80
CA HIS A 175 2.23 -15.00 8.90
C HIS A 175 2.98 -14.75 7.58
N THR A 176 2.32 -14.88 6.42
CA THR A 176 2.85 -14.40 5.12
C THR A 176 3.21 -12.91 5.24
N LEU A 177 4.34 -12.53 4.66
CA LEU A 177 4.73 -11.12 4.58
C LEU A 177 3.90 -10.43 3.49
N VAL A 178 3.06 -9.49 3.89
CA VAL A 178 2.16 -8.74 3.00
C VAL A 178 2.58 -7.28 2.98
N HIS A 179 2.81 -6.71 1.79
CA HIS A 179 2.99 -5.27 1.62
C HIS A 179 1.63 -4.60 1.53
N VAL A 180 1.31 -3.76 2.51
CA VAL A 180 0.05 -3.01 2.55
C VAL A 180 0.30 -1.54 2.31
N ALA A 181 -0.63 -0.88 1.65
CA ALA A 181 -0.52 0.55 1.35
C ALA A 181 -1.90 1.22 1.29
N PHE A 182 -1.91 2.51 1.57
CA PHE A 182 -3.07 3.35 1.40
C PHE A 182 -3.14 3.93 -0.01
N SER A 183 -4.35 3.92 -0.57
CA SER A 183 -4.70 4.75 -1.71
C SER A 183 -4.65 6.25 -1.36
N PRO A 184 -4.51 7.14 -2.36
CA PRO A 184 -4.52 8.59 -2.15
C PRO A 184 -5.82 9.06 -1.50
N TRP A 185 -5.78 10.22 -0.85
CA TRP A 185 -6.96 10.88 -0.30
C TRP A 185 -8.08 10.97 -1.35
N TRP A 186 -9.23 10.39 -1.00
CA TRP A 186 -10.40 10.34 -1.85
C TRP A 186 -11.64 10.67 -1.04
N THR A 187 -12.55 11.46 -1.61
CA THR A 187 -13.88 11.70 -1.04
C THR A 187 -14.84 10.64 -1.61
N PRO A 188 -15.34 9.68 -0.80
CA PRO A 188 -16.36 8.74 -1.27
C PRO A 188 -17.61 9.48 -1.72
N GLY A 189 -18.23 9.00 -2.81
CA GLY A 189 -19.53 9.53 -3.24
C GLY A 189 -20.61 9.24 -2.20
N ASN A 190 -21.43 10.24 -1.88
CA ASN A 190 -22.63 10.08 -1.07
C ASN A 190 -23.86 10.49 -1.90
N LYS A 191 -24.61 9.50 -2.37
CA LYS A 191 -25.84 9.75 -3.16
C LYS A 191 -26.95 10.47 -2.38
N TYR A 192 -26.82 10.56 -1.06
CA TYR A 192 -27.75 11.27 -0.19
C TYR A 192 -27.22 12.65 0.24
N ALA A 193 -26.04 13.06 -0.24
CA ALA A 193 -25.53 14.39 0.04
C ALA A 193 -26.31 15.43 -0.80
N TRP A 194 -26.99 16.33 -0.12
CA TRP A 194 -27.74 17.42 -0.75
C TRP A 194 -26.98 18.77 -0.69
N ASP A 195 -25.92 18.85 0.12
CA ASP A 195 -25.00 19.99 0.19
C ASP A 195 -23.55 19.56 0.52
N LYS A 196 -22.63 20.53 0.62
CA LYS A 196 -21.22 20.27 0.99
C LYS A 196 -21.05 19.77 2.42
N SER A 197 -21.94 20.16 3.35
CA SER A 197 -21.85 19.73 4.76
C SER A 197 -22.23 18.26 4.94
N SER A 198 -23.01 17.71 4.00
CA SER A 198 -23.42 16.31 3.91
C SER A 198 -22.42 15.40 3.18
N GLN A 199 -21.27 15.94 2.76
CA GLN A 199 -20.21 15.13 2.15
C GLN A 199 -19.49 14.29 3.19
N VAL A 200 -19.13 13.08 2.80
CA VAL A 200 -18.28 12.20 3.59
C VAL A 200 -16.89 12.80 3.65
N GLU A 201 -16.20 12.60 4.76
CA GLU A 201 -14.79 12.99 4.87
C GLU A 201 -13.90 12.28 3.87
N ARG A 202 -12.75 12.88 3.54
CA ARG A 202 -11.73 12.20 2.75
C ARG A 202 -11.20 10.99 3.52
N ARG A 203 -10.95 9.94 2.75
CA ARG A 203 -10.47 8.65 3.23
C ARG A 203 -9.29 8.19 2.39
N CYS A 204 -8.40 7.45 3.03
CA CYS A 204 -7.42 6.62 2.34
C CYS A 204 -7.79 5.16 2.60
N TYR A 205 -8.17 4.43 1.54
CA TYR A 205 -8.51 3.02 1.66
C TYR A 205 -7.26 2.15 1.62
N LEU A 206 -7.22 1.14 2.50
CA LEU A 206 -6.14 0.16 2.56
C LEU A 206 -6.23 -0.83 1.41
N SER A 207 -5.09 -1.17 0.82
CA SER A 207 -4.95 -2.26 -0.14
C SER A 207 -3.77 -3.15 0.17
N ILE A 208 -3.84 -4.38 -0.32
CA ILE A 208 -2.68 -5.26 -0.47
C ILE A 208 -2.02 -4.88 -1.79
N ALA A 209 -0.78 -4.41 -1.69
CA ALA A 209 0.02 -3.95 -2.81
C ALA A 209 1.11 -4.96 -3.20
N GLY A 210 1.29 -6.03 -2.41
CA GLY A 210 2.12 -7.18 -2.74
C GLY A 210 2.13 -8.21 -1.61
N TYR A 211 2.66 -9.40 -1.89
CA TYR A 211 2.96 -10.42 -0.89
C TYR A 211 4.24 -11.17 -1.27
N TYR A 212 4.87 -11.83 -0.29
CA TYR A 212 6.11 -12.58 -0.47
C TYR A 212 5.96 -13.94 0.22
N LEU A 213 6.23 -15.01 -0.53
CA LEU A 213 6.10 -16.42 -0.13
C LEU A 213 7.42 -17.15 -0.36
#